data_AF-T1DD63-F1
#
_entry.id   AF-T1DD63-F1
#
_cell.length_a   1.000
_cell.length_b   1.000
_cell.length_c   1.000
_cell.angle_alpha   90.00
_cell.angle_beta   90.00
_cell.angle_gamma   90.00
#
_symmetry.space_group_name_H-M   'P 1'
#
loop_
_entity.id
_entity.type
_entity.pdbx_description
1 polymer ?
#
loop_
_entity_poly.entity_id
_entity_poly.type
_entity_poly.pdbx_seq_one_letter_code
_entity_poly.pdbx_strand_id
1 'polypeptide(L)'
;EHSTITSWGRQNELHAMNNMLDQFPNGLVAVVSDSYDIFKACREYWGGSLREKVLGRNGTVVIRPDSGKPEEVLAEVLNILGERFGSSLNGKGFRVLPNQIRVIQGDGIDYESTARILNTLRKRRVVCGQHSFRDGWCSLQKLDRDT
;
A
#
# COMPACT_ATOMS: atom_id res chain seq x y z
N GLU A 1 5.43 -6.77 -9.35
CA GLU A 1 4.26 -7.29 -10.10
C GLU A 1 3.85 -8.66 -9.54
N HIS A 2 2.63 -9.13 -9.77
CA HIS A 2 2.12 -10.38 -9.16
C HIS A 2 3.04 -11.60 -9.40
N SER A 3 3.57 -11.77 -10.61
CA SER A 3 4.51 -12.83 -11.02
C SER A 3 5.72 -12.98 -10.07
N THR A 4 6.27 -11.87 -9.59
CA THR A 4 7.45 -11.87 -8.72
C THR A 4 7.18 -12.39 -7.30
N ILE A 5 5.91 -12.42 -6.88
CA ILE A 5 5.49 -12.92 -5.57
C ILE A 5 4.91 -14.33 -5.71
N THR A 6 4.04 -14.56 -6.71
CA THR A 6 3.34 -15.84 -6.88
C THR A 6 4.26 -16.98 -7.37
N SER A 7 5.38 -16.67 -8.03
CA SER A 7 6.37 -17.66 -8.48
C SER A 7 7.04 -18.43 -7.34
N TRP A 8 7.00 -17.90 -6.11
CA TRP A 8 7.51 -18.59 -4.92
C TRP A 8 6.50 -19.56 -4.31
N GLY A 9 5.24 -19.51 -4.74
CA GLY A 9 4.14 -20.27 -4.20
C GLY A 9 3.58 -19.67 -2.90
N ARG A 10 2.30 -19.93 -2.63
CA ARG A 10 1.53 -19.30 -1.54
C ARG A 10 2.17 -19.44 -0.16
N GLN A 11 2.80 -20.57 0.12
CA GLN A 11 3.44 -20.84 1.41
C GLN A 11 4.71 -19.99 1.63
N ASN A 12 5.31 -19.47 0.56
CA ASN A 12 6.55 -18.72 0.59
C ASN A 12 6.36 -17.23 0.30
N GLU A 13 5.13 -16.70 0.34
CA GLU A 13 4.86 -15.28 0.11
C GLU A 13 5.71 -14.37 1.02
N LEU A 14 5.82 -14.72 2.31
CA LEU A 14 6.69 -14.00 3.25
C LEU A 14 8.16 -14.01 2.82
N HIS A 15 8.66 -15.15 2.32
CA HIS A 15 10.04 -15.27 1.85
C HIS A 15 10.27 -14.44 0.58
N ALA A 16 9.29 -14.40 -0.33
CA ALA A 16 9.33 -13.57 -1.52
C ALA A 16 9.39 -12.07 -1.15
N MET A 17 8.55 -11.63 -0.20
CA MET A 17 8.57 -10.26 0.31
C MET A 17 9.90 -9.93 1.00
N ASN A 18 10.43 -10.85 1.82
CA ASN A 18 11.73 -10.68 2.45
C ASN A 18 12.86 -10.55 1.41
N ASN A 19 12.84 -11.39 0.37
CA ASN A 19 13.82 -11.35 -0.71
C ASN A 19 13.77 -9.99 -1.45
N MET A 20 12.60 -9.38 -1.64
CA MET A 20 12.53 -8.03 -2.21
C MET A 20 13.27 -6.99 -1.36
N LEU A 21 13.20 -7.10 -0.03
CA LEU A 21 13.96 -6.22 0.86
C LEU A 21 15.47 -6.47 0.80
N ASP A 22 15.89 -7.72 0.58
CA ASP A 22 17.30 -8.09 0.43
C ASP A 22 17.89 -7.63 -0.90
N GLN A 23 17.14 -7.78 -2.00
CA GLN A 23 17.58 -7.37 -3.34
C GLN A 23 17.63 -5.84 -3.50
N PHE A 24 16.73 -5.13 -2.81
CA PHE A 24 16.68 -3.67 -2.83
C PHE A 24 16.91 -3.12 -1.42
N PRO A 25 18.15 -3.14 -0.90
CA PRO A 25 18.44 -2.80 0.50
C PRO A 25 18.27 -1.31 0.81
N ASN A 26 18.38 -0.43 -0.20
CA ASN A 26 18.19 1.03 -0.09
C ASN A 26 17.10 1.55 -1.04
N GLY A 27 16.70 2.82 -0.88
CA GLY A 27 15.86 3.53 -1.85
C GLY A 27 14.36 3.27 -1.70
N LEU A 28 13.62 3.24 -2.81
CA LEU A 28 12.17 2.96 -2.80
C LEU A 28 11.91 1.59 -3.42
N VAL A 29 11.11 0.75 -2.76
CA VAL A 29 10.67 -0.54 -3.29
C VAL A 29 9.15 -0.66 -3.17
N ALA A 30 8.46 -0.86 -4.29
CA ALA A 30 7.02 -1.04 -4.32
C ALA A 30 6.67 -2.52 -4.50
N VAL A 31 5.92 -3.08 -3.55
CA VAL A 31 5.62 -4.52 -3.51
C VAL A 31 4.10 -4.74 -3.56
N VAL A 32 3.65 -5.46 -4.59
CA VAL A 32 2.27 -5.93 -4.71
C VAL A 32 2.03 -6.92 -3.58
N SER A 33 1.06 -6.63 -2.72
CA SER A 33 0.89 -7.32 -1.43
C SER A 33 -0.46 -8.00 -1.26
N ASP A 34 -1.26 -8.07 -2.33
CA ASP A 34 -2.60 -8.65 -2.35
C ASP A 34 -2.67 -9.92 -3.21
N SER A 35 -1.54 -10.59 -3.44
CA SER A 35 -1.48 -11.85 -4.20
C SER A 35 -2.38 -12.94 -3.63
N TYR A 36 -2.64 -12.90 -2.33
CA TYR A 36 -3.59 -13.81 -1.65
C TYR A 36 -4.51 -13.10 -0.65
N ASP A 37 -3.95 -12.25 0.22
CA ASP A 37 -4.71 -11.49 1.22
C ASP A 37 -3.90 -10.26 1.69
N ILE A 38 -4.35 -9.07 1.28
CA ILE A 38 -3.68 -7.80 1.60
C ILE A 38 -3.69 -7.48 3.10
N PHE A 39 -4.77 -7.82 3.80
CA PHE A 39 -4.92 -7.50 5.22
C PHE A 39 -4.01 -8.39 6.05
N LYS A 40 -3.94 -9.68 5.71
CA LYS A 40 -2.98 -10.60 6.29
C LYS A 40 -1.54 -10.16 6.02
N ALA A 41 -1.21 -9.82 4.77
CA ALA A 41 0.12 -9.35 4.42
C ALA A 41 0.54 -8.11 5.21
N CYS A 42 -0.36 -7.13 5.36
CA CYS A 42 -0.09 -5.93 6.17
C CYS A 42 0.05 -6.25 7.66
N ARG A 43 -0.77 -7.16 8.19
CA ARG A 43 -0.85 -7.46 9.63
C ARG A 43 0.23 -8.41 10.13
N GLU A 44 0.55 -9.45 9.36
CA GLU A 44 1.42 -10.56 9.78
C GLU A 44 2.80 -10.49 9.14
N TYR A 45 2.89 -10.07 7.87
CA TYR A 45 4.17 -10.04 7.16
C TYR A 45 4.85 -8.70 7.33
N TRP A 46 4.33 -7.64 6.71
CA TRP A 46 4.90 -6.30 6.80
C TRP A 46 4.92 -5.78 8.24
N GLY A 47 3.77 -5.76 8.89
CA GLY A 47 3.62 -5.28 10.27
C GLY A 47 3.97 -6.31 11.36
N GLY A 48 4.38 -7.51 10.98
CA GLY A 48 4.81 -8.57 11.90
C GLY A 48 6.24 -8.98 11.63
N SER A 49 6.43 -10.09 10.91
CA SER A 49 7.74 -10.73 10.69
C SER A 49 8.80 -9.81 10.06
N LEU A 50 8.40 -8.89 9.19
CA LEU A 50 9.31 -7.98 8.47
C LEU A 50 9.38 -6.58 9.09
N ARG A 51 8.65 -6.32 10.18
CA ARG A 51 8.47 -4.98 10.75
C ARG A 51 9.79 -4.28 11.05
N GLU A 52 10.66 -4.94 11.81
CA GLU A 52 11.96 -4.37 12.20
C GLU A 52 12.86 -4.11 10.99
N LYS A 53 12.83 -5.00 10.01
CA LYS A 53 13.60 -4.87 8.77
C LYS A 53 13.13 -3.67 7.94
N VAL A 54 11.82 -3.43 7.89
CA VAL A 54 11.25 -2.24 7.22
C VAL A 54 11.65 -0.97 7.97
N LEU A 55 11.51 -0.92 9.30
CA LEU A 55 11.82 0.26 10.10
C LEU A 55 13.31 0.62 10.10
N GLY A 56 14.19 -0.37 10.06
CA GLY A 56 15.65 -0.18 10.01
C GLY A 56 16.21 0.19 8.64
N ARG A 57 15.36 0.28 7.60
CA ARG A 57 15.81 0.48 6.23
C ARG A 57 16.18 1.93 5.93
N ASN A 58 17.25 2.13 5.15
CA ASN A 58 17.55 3.42 4.52
C ASN A 58 16.76 3.57 3.21
N GLY A 59 15.44 3.71 3.37
CA GLY A 59 14.52 3.73 2.25
C GLY A 59 13.08 3.55 2.67
N THR A 60 12.21 3.45 1.67
CA THR A 60 10.76 3.32 1.86
C THR A 60 10.26 2.08 1.14
N VAL A 61 9.42 1.31 1.83
CA VAL A 61 8.63 0.23 1.27
C VAL A 61 7.24 0.79 0.96
N VAL A 62 6.79 0.57 -0.27
CA VAL A 62 5.47 1.00 -0.75
C VAL A 62 4.60 -0.22 -0.94
N ILE A 63 3.59 -0.37 -0.08
CA ILE A 63 2.60 -1.46 -0.19
C ILE A 63 1.62 -1.11 -1.29
N ARG A 64 1.42 -2.03 -2.24
CA ARG A 64 0.45 -1.85 -3.34
C ARG A 64 -0.68 -2.88 -3.23
N PRO A 65 -1.88 -2.47 -2.78
CA PRO A 65 -3.12 -3.18 -3.09
C PRO A 65 -3.47 -3.01 -4.58
N ASP A 66 -3.90 -4.09 -5.21
CA ASP A 66 -4.23 -4.17 -6.65
C ASP A 66 -5.60 -4.84 -6.90
N SER A 67 -6.41 -5.00 -5.85
CA SER A 67 -7.74 -5.63 -5.89
C SER A 67 -8.67 -5.09 -4.81
N GLY A 68 -9.99 -5.17 -5.07
CA GLY A 68 -11.05 -4.74 -4.16
C GLY A 68 -11.49 -3.28 -4.35
N LYS A 69 -12.35 -2.77 -3.45
CA LYS A 69 -12.80 -1.37 -3.50
C LYS A 69 -11.73 -0.44 -2.93
N PRO A 70 -11.17 0.49 -3.73
CA PRO A 70 -10.03 1.32 -3.32
C PRO A 70 -10.22 2.04 -1.98
N GLU A 71 -11.39 2.65 -1.76
CA GLU A 71 -11.66 3.44 -0.56
C GLU A 71 -11.77 2.59 0.72
N GLU A 72 -12.30 1.37 0.62
CA GLU A 72 -12.45 0.46 1.77
C GLU A 72 -11.10 -0.20 2.09
N VAL A 73 -10.43 -0.73 1.06
CA VAL A 73 -9.15 -1.43 1.19
C VAL A 73 -8.08 -0.49 1.72
N LEU A 74 -7.94 0.70 1.14
CA LEU A 74 -6.92 1.66 1.56
C LEU A 74 -7.11 2.08 3.02
N ALA A 75 -8.36 2.32 3.41
CA ALA A 75 -8.71 2.79 4.73
C ALA A 75 -8.43 1.73 5.81
N GLU A 76 -8.63 0.45 5.48
CA GLU A 76 -8.36 -0.67 6.37
C GLU A 76 -6.88 -1.02 6.44
N VAL A 77 -6.18 -1.04 5.29
CA VAL A 77 -4.72 -1.21 5.24
C VAL A 77 -4.04 -0.15 6.10
N LEU A 78 -4.46 1.11 5.99
CA LEU A 78 -3.89 2.19 6.80
C LEU A 78 -4.14 2.05 8.29
N ASN A 79 -5.30 1.50 8.66
CA ASN A 79 -5.59 1.23 10.06
C ASN A 79 -4.64 0.15 10.60
N ILE A 80 -4.53 -0.98 9.89
CA ILE A 80 -3.63 -2.09 10.25
C ILE A 80 -2.18 -1.63 10.34
N LEU A 81 -1.71 -0.87 9.35
CA LEU A 81 -0.33 -0.36 9.36
C LEU A 81 -0.10 0.62 10.51
N GLY A 82 -1.08 1.47 10.82
CA GLY A 82 -1.01 2.37 11.98
C GLY A 82 -0.94 1.63 13.31
N GLU A 83 -1.67 0.53 13.46
CA GLU A 83 -1.63 -0.33 14.65
C GLU A 83 -0.30 -1.08 14.78
N ARG A 84 0.26 -1.56 13.65
CA ARG A 84 1.49 -2.37 13.66
C ARG A 84 2.77 -1.55 13.72
N PHE A 85 2.87 -0.50 12.92
CA PHE A 85 4.07 0.33 12.83
C PHE A 85 4.05 1.51 13.80
N GLY A 86 2.88 1.81 14.38
CA GLY A 86 2.64 3.06 15.08
C GLY A 86 2.33 4.19 14.11
N SER A 87 1.73 5.26 14.63
CA SER A 87 1.49 6.49 13.87
C SER A 87 1.67 7.70 14.77
N SER A 88 2.10 8.82 14.19
CA SER A 88 2.17 10.11 14.85
C SER A 88 1.09 11.04 14.32
N LEU A 89 0.68 12.02 15.12
CA LEU A 89 -0.21 13.08 14.64
C LEU A 89 0.62 14.24 14.10
N ASN A 90 0.26 14.76 12.93
CA ASN A 90 0.80 16.03 12.46
C ASN A 90 0.10 17.22 13.16
N GLY A 91 0.61 18.43 12.94
CA GLY A 91 0.03 19.67 13.48
C GLY A 91 -1.41 19.98 13.02
N LYS A 92 -1.96 19.21 12.07
CA LYS A 92 -3.36 19.31 11.62
C LYS A 92 -4.25 18.22 12.21
N GLY A 93 -3.73 17.37 13.11
CA GLY A 93 -4.47 16.28 13.76
C GLY A 93 -4.67 15.03 12.90
N PHE A 94 -3.86 14.83 11.86
CA PHE A 94 -3.92 13.65 11.00
C PHE A 94 -2.81 12.66 11.35
N ARG A 95 -3.14 11.37 11.30
CA ARG A 95 -2.21 10.24 11.48
C ARG A 95 -1.24 10.14 10.32
N VAL A 96 0.03 9.94 10.67
CA VAL A 96 1.19 9.82 9.78
C VAL A 96 1.93 8.53 10.13
N LEU A 97 2.17 7.68 9.14
CA LEU A 97 2.98 6.48 9.30
C LEU A 97 4.49 6.80 9.26
N PRO A 98 5.35 5.92 9.78
CA PRO A 98 6.80 6.06 9.68
C PRO A 98 7.28 6.27 8.24
N ASN A 99 8.39 6.96 8.05
CA ASN A 99 8.90 7.31 6.71
C ASN A 99 9.26 6.11 5.82
N GLN A 100 9.53 4.98 6.46
CA GLN A 100 9.91 3.73 5.83
C GLN A 100 8.73 2.99 5.20
N ILE A 101 7.49 3.42 5.45
CA ILE A 101 6.31 2.75 4.91
C ILE A 101 5.31 3.72 4.29
N ARG A 102 4.87 3.38 3.08
CA ARG A 102 3.86 4.12 2.30
C ARG A 102 2.93 3.11 1.63
N VAL A 103 1.79 3.56 1.13
CA VAL A 103 0.85 2.69 0.40
C VAL A 103 0.50 3.36 -0.93
N ILE A 104 0.45 2.63 -2.04
CA ILE A 104 0.09 3.18 -3.36
C ILE A 104 -1.14 2.44 -3.88
N GLN A 105 -2.20 3.16 -4.22
CA GLN A 105 -3.38 2.56 -4.86
C GLN A 105 -3.26 2.79 -6.37
N GLY A 106 -3.16 1.70 -7.11
CA GLY A 106 -3.06 1.72 -8.58
C GLY A 106 -4.26 1.09 -9.29
N ASP A 107 -5.07 0.31 -8.59
CA ASP A 107 -6.25 -0.35 -9.15
C ASP A 107 -7.54 0.44 -8.90
N GLY A 108 -8.45 0.43 -9.87
CA GLY A 108 -9.78 1.04 -9.75
C GLY A 108 -9.79 2.57 -9.56
N ILE A 109 -8.71 3.27 -9.93
CA ILE A 109 -8.64 4.73 -9.82
C ILE A 109 -9.30 5.40 -11.02
N ASP A 110 -10.30 6.24 -10.72
CA ASP A 110 -10.90 7.22 -11.61
C ASP A 110 -11.19 8.51 -10.84
N TYR A 111 -11.72 9.52 -11.53
CA TYR A 111 -11.99 10.83 -10.92
C TYR A 111 -12.92 10.73 -9.71
N GLU A 112 -13.96 9.92 -9.79
CA GLU A 112 -14.92 9.76 -8.71
C GLU A 112 -14.36 8.95 -7.55
N SER A 113 -13.63 7.86 -7.83
CA SER A 113 -13.02 7.04 -6.79
C SER A 113 -11.93 7.81 -6.06
N THR A 114 -11.19 8.69 -6.75
CA THR A 114 -10.25 9.62 -6.12
C THR A 114 -10.97 10.52 -5.10
N ALA A 115 -12.11 11.11 -5.47
CA ALA A 115 -12.89 11.94 -4.55
C ALA A 115 -13.42 11.13 -3.35
N ARG A 116 -13.89 9.90 -3.58
CA ARG A 116 -14.35 8.98 -2.51
C ARG A 116 -13.20 8.63 -1.55
N ILE A 117 -12.03 8.29 -2.08
CA ILE A 117 -10.82 7.97 -1.30
C ILE A 117 -10.41 9.16 -0.43
N LEU A 118 -10.31 10.36 -1.01
CA LEU A 118 -9.94 11.58 -0.27
C LEU A 118 -10.93 11.87 0.87
N ASN A 119 -12.23 11.69 0.62
CA ASN A 119 -13.25 11.87 1.65
C ASN A 119 -13.10 10.84 2.78
N THR A 120 -12.86 9.56 2.45
CA THR A 120 -12.63 8.50 3.43
C THR A 120 -11.38 8.76 4.27
N LEU A 121 -10.27 9.16 3.65
CA LEU A 121 -9.03 9.52 4.35
C LEU A 121 -9.24 10.71 5.29
N ARG A 122 -10.00 11.72 4.85
CA ARG A 122 -10.35 12.88 5.68
C ARG A 122 -11.20 12.48 6.89
N LYS A 123 -12.24 11.66 6.68
CA LYS A 123 -13.09 11.13 7.77
C LYS A 123 -12.29 10.34 8.79
N ARG A 124 -11.34 9.52 8.34
CA ARG A 124 -10.46 8.72 9.20
C ARG A 124 -9.23 9.48 9.73
N ARG A 125 -9.07 10.76 9.40
CA ARG A 125 -7.94 11.62 9.79
C ARG A 125 -6.57 11.00 9.45
N VAL A 126 -6.39 10.52 8.23
CA VAL A 126 -5.09 9.99 7.75
C VAL A 126 -4.50 10.90 6.67
N VAL A 127 -3.17 11.10 6.68
CA VAL A 127 -2.49 12.00 5.73
C VAL A 127 -2.45 11.41 4.32
N CYS A 128 -2.88 12.22 3.33
CA CYS A 128 -2.91 11.84 1.91
C CYS A 128 -1.51 11.69 1.29
N GLY A 129 -0.50 12.46 1.72
CA GLY A 129 0.89 12.37 1.23
C GLY A 129 1.65 11.09 1.62
N GLN A 130 0.97 10.17 2.31
CA GLN A 130 1.44 8.80 2.54
C GLN A 130 1.08 7.87 1.38
N HIS A 131 0.36 8.39 0.39
CA HIS A 131 -0.18 7.66 -0.74
C HIS A 131 0.05 8.39 -2.06
N SER A 132 0.28 7.61 -3.10
CA SER A 132 0.27 8.10 -4.48
C SER A 132 -0.79 7.33 -5.25
N PHE A 133 -1.41 7.99 -6.22
CA PHE A 133 -2.27 7.34 -7.19
C PHE A 133 -1.39 6.96 -8.39
N ARG A 134 -1.41 5.70 -8.79
CA ARG A 134 -0.78 5.29 -10.05
C ARG A 134 -1.87 5.13 -11.09
N ASP A 135 -2.10 6.18 -11.87
CA ASP A 135 -2.99 6.13 -13.02
C ASP A 135 -2.34 5.29 -14.12
N GLY A 136 -2.78 4.04 -14.24
CA GLY A 136 -2.47 3.17 -15.37
C GLY A 136 -3.77 2.63 -15.96
N TRP A 137 -3.80 2.36 -17.26
CA TRP A 137 -4.93 1.80 -18.04
C TRP A 137 -6.25 2.60 -18.03
N CYS A 138 -6.83 2.96 -16.88
CA CYS A 138 -8.10 3.69 -16.78
C CYS A 138 -8.03 5.10 -17.40
N SER A 139 -6.88 5.79 -17.26
CA SER A 139 -6.67 7.12 -17.84
C SER A 139 -6.24 7.12 -19.31
N LEU A 140 -5.80 5.98 -19.86
CA LEU A 140 -5.34 5.87 -21.25
C LEU A 140 -6.37 5.18 -22.17
N GLN A 141 -7.41 4.55 -21.61
CA GLN A 141 -8.36 3.76 -22.39
C GLN A 141 -9.79 3.69 -21.82
N LYS A 142 -10.25 4.70 -21.05
CA LYS A 142 -11.68 4.99 -20.89
C LYS A 142 -12.11 6.09 -21.88
N LEU A 143 -11.95 5.81 -23.17
CA LEU A 143 -12.69 6.51 -24.22
C LEU A 143 -13.57 5.46 -24.87
N ASP A 144 -14.85 5.46 -24.49
CA ASP A 144 -15.86 4.84 -25.33
C ASP A 144 -16.27 5.87 -26.39
N ARG A 145 -16.61 5.42 -27.60
CA ARG A 145 -16.85 6.31 -28.75
C ARG A 145 -18.03 7.26 -28.53
N ASP A 146 -18.89 6.94 -27.57
CA ASP A 146 -20.17 7.63 -27.30
C ASP A 146 -20.16 8.51 -26.03
N THR A 147 -18.98 8.90 -25.50
CA THR A 147 -18.89 9.96 -24.45
C THR A 147 -17.89 11.04 -24.80
#